data_AF-A0A7H9BIV7-F1
#
_entry.id   AF-A0A7H9BIV7-F1
#
_cell.length_a   1.000
_cell.length_b   1.000
_cell.length_c   1.000
_cell.angle_alpha   90.00
_cell.angle_beta   90.00
_cell.angle_gamma   90.00
#
_symmetry.space_group_name_H-M   'P 1'
#
loop_
_entity.id
_entity.type
_entity.pdbx_description
1 polymer ?
#
loop_
_entity_poly.entity_id
_entity_poly.type
_entity_poly.pdbx_seq_one_letter_code
_entity_poly.pdbx_strand_id
1 'polypeptide(L)'
;MTLIDVSNFLNASGLTQAVLIGFFAYLCKALIEKWISNDTENYKADLAREKTIFEQDLKNIFELQIEAYKSSLEKERIRLQISYGGIFEKQAEAIIELHKLLIEVEATINDALYENDDNSSKTLFLEKRNALNKFLNENRIIIPETIDNKLYGFQRTAYISVMNYRTAQDYIQRQTTNPNIVDHMIERQQKAEADRNSLFELKEELIKETRRLMGILDEDISK
;
A
#
# COMPACT_ATOMS: atom_id res chain seq x y z
N MET A 1 -12.07 -81.10 59.86
CA MET A 1 -10.87 -81.45 59.07
C MET A 1 -10.00 -80.21 59.07
N THR A 2 -9.17 -80.09 60.10
CA THR A 2 -8.40 -78.88 60.39
C THR A 2 -7.11 -78.85 59.57
N LEU A 3 -6.54 -77.66 59.35
CA LEU A 3 -5.27 -77.40 58.65
C LEU A 3 -4.10 -78.31 59.10
N ILE A 4 -4.21 -78.93 60.29
CA ILE A 4 -3.24 -79.84 60.89
C ILE A 4 -3.29 -81.23 60.22
N ASP A 5 -4.44 -81.71 59.77
CA ASP A 5 -4.58 -83.03 59.14
C ASP A 5 -4.01 -83.06 57.71
N VAL A 6 -4.09 -81.93 57.00
CA VAL A 6 -3.49 -81.78 55.66
C VAL A 6 -1.96 -81.72 55.76
N SER A 7 -1.42 -81.10 56.80
CA SER A 7 0.03 -81.02 57.06
C SER A 7 0.65 -82.40 57.36
N ASN A 8 -0.07 -83.27 58.07
CA ASN A 8 0.46 -84.58 58.47
C ASN A 8 0.39 -85.62 57.34
N PHE A 9 -0.59 -85.53 56.43
CA PHE A 9 -0.66 -86.39 55.25
C PHE A 9 0.40 -86.05 54.20
N LEU A 10 0.78 -84.78 54.11
CA LEU A 10 1.72 -84.28 53.11
C LEU A 10 3.19 -84.61 53.47
N ASN A 11 3.56 -84.70 54.76
CA ASN A 11 4.95 -84.91 55.21
C ASN A 11 5.58 -86.29 54.91
N ALA A 12 4.82 -87.28 54.43
CA ALA A 12 5.31 -88.65 54.20
C ALA A 12 5.86 -88.92 52.78
N SER A 13 5.86 -87.93 51.89
CA SER A 13 6.38 -88.06 50.52
C SER A 13 7.04 -86.74 50.16
N GLY A 14 8.16 -86.73 49.42
CA GLY A 14 8.86 -85.50 49.00
C GLY A 14 8.04 -84.49 48.18
N LEU A 15 6.72 -84.66 48.10
CA LEU A 15 5.71 -83.80 47.50
C LEU A 15 5.45 -82.51 48.32
N THR A 16 5.70 -82.44 49.63
CA THR A 16 5.52 -81.22 50.44
C THR A 16 6.38 -80.06 50.03
N GLN A 17 7.67 -80.32 49.83
CA GLN A 17 8.61 -79.29 49.41
C GLN A 17 8.28 -78.80 48.01
N ALA A 18 7.89 -79.71 47.10
CA ALA A 18 7.49 -79.34 45.74
C ALA A 18 6.21 -78.49 45.70
N VAL A 19 5.19 -78.81 46.52
CA VAL A 19 3.94 -78.03 46.61
C VAL A 19 4.18 -76.64 47.23
N LEU A 20 5.00 -76.55 48.27
CA LEU A 20 5.38 -75.27 48.88
C LEU A 20 6.21 -74.41 47.92
N ILE A 21 7.16 -75.01 47.20
CA ILE A 21 7.96 -74.32 46.17
C ILE A 21 7.03 -73.84 45.03
N GLY A 22 6.06 -74.65 44.61
CA GLY A 22 5.07 -74.25 43.60
C GLY A 22 4.18 -73.08 44.05
N PHE A 23 3.75 -73.08 45.31
CA PHE A 23 2.98 -71.97 45.89
C PHE A 23 3.81 -70.69 46.01
N PHE A 24 5.07 -70.78 46.47
CA PHE A 24 5.99 -69.65 46.51
C PHE A 24 6.30 -69.12 45.11
N ALA A 25 6.55 -70.00 44.13
CA ALA A 25 6.76 -69.60 42.74
C ALA A 25 5.54 -68.88 42.15
N TYR A 26 4.33 -69.32 42.48
CA TYR A 26 3.09 -68.65 42.08
C TYR A 26 2.95 -67.25 42.72
N LEU A 27 3.22 -67.11 44.02
CA LEU A 27 3.20 -65.81 44.71
C LEU A 27 4.27 -64.86 44.18
N CYS A 28 5.49 -65.35 43.95
CA CYS A 28 6.56 -64.56 43.34
C CYS A 28 6.16 -64.11 41.94
N LYS A 29 5.58 -65.00 41.12
CA LYS A 29 5.06 -64.66 39.80
C LYS A 29 3.97 -63.58 39.89
N ALA A 30 3.01 -63.72 40.79
CA ALA A 30 1.93 -62.75 40.97
C ALA A 30 2.44 -61.37 41.46
N LEU A 31 3.44 -61.34 42.34
CA LEU A 31 4.08 -60.09 42.78
C LEU A 31 4.85 -59.42 41.64
N ILE A 32 5.60 -60.19 40.86
CA ILE A 32 6.34 -59.67 39.70
C ILE A 32 5.37 -59.15 38.64
N GLU A 33 4.30 -59.90 38.32
CA GLU A 33 3.26 -59.47 37.37
C GLU A 33 2.58 -58.18 37.83
N LYS A 34 2.24 -58.07 39.12
CA LYS A 34 1.66 -56.85 39.68
C LYS A 34 2.62 -55.66 39.64
N TRP A 35 3.90 -55.88 39.95
CA TRP A 35 4.92 -54.83 39.90
C TRP A 35 5.14 -54.34 38.46
N ILE A 36 5.27 -55.25 37.49
CA ILE A 36 5.40 -54.92 36.06
C ILE A 36 4.15 -54.20 35.56
N SER A 37 2.95 -54.65 35.95
CA SER A 37 1.70 -53.99 35.56
C SER A 37 1.63 -52.56 36.11
N ASN A 38 2.00 -52.35 37.37
CA ASN A 38 1.99 -51.02 37.99
C ASN A 38 3.06 -50.10 37.37
N ASP A 39 4.25 -50.61 37.10
CA ASP A 39 5.33 -49.85 36.47
C ASP A 39 4.97 -49.47 35.02
N THR A 40 4.38 -50.39 34.25
CA THR A 40 3.91 -50.11 32.89
C THR A 40 2.74 -49.12 32.86
N GLU A 41 1.85 -49.13 33.85
CA GLU A 41 0.79 -48.12 33.97
C GLU A 41 1.36 -46.75 34.32
N ASN A 42 2.31 -46.66 35.26
CA ASN A 42 2.98 -45.41 35.62
C ASN A 42 3.74 -44.82 34.43
N TYR A 43 4.52 -45.63 33.70
CA TYR A 43 5.22 -45.18 32.50
C TYR A 43 4.26 -44.65 31.43
N LYS A 44 3.11 -45.30 31.23
CA LYS A 44 2.09 -44.81 30.28
C LYS A 44 1.48 -43.48 30.74
N ALA A 45 1.24 -43.32 32.04
CA ALA A 45 0.72 -42.08 32.61
C ALA A 45 1.73 -40.93 32.46
N ASP A 46 3.01 -41.18 32.73
CA ASP A 46 4.08 -40.20 32.57
C ASP A 46 4.26 -39.80 31.10
N LEU A 47 4.26 -40.77 30.18
CA LEU A 47 4.35 -40.50 28.74
C LEU A 47 3.15 -39.68 28.23
N ALA A 48 1.94 -39.97 28.73
CA ALA A 48 0.75 -39.20 28.39
C ALA A 48 0.86 -37.76 28.92
N ARG A 49 1.38 -37.59 30.13
CA ARG A 49 1.60 -36.27 30.74
C ARG A 49 2.64 -35.47 29.94
N GLU A 50 3.79 -36.04 29.65
CA GLU A 50 4.83 -35.38 28.84
C GLU A 50 4.32 -35.00 27.46
N LYS A 51 3.56 -35.89 26.80
CA LYS A 51 2.91 -35.57 25.53
C LYS A 51 2.01 -34.35 25.64
N THR A 52 1.16 -34.28 26.67
CA THR A 52 0.25 -33.13 26.85
C THR A 52 1.00 -31.83 27.13
N ILE A 53 2.07 -31.88 27.93
CA ILE A 53 2.91 -30.71 28.21
C ILE A 53 3.57 -30.23 26.90
N PHE A 54 4.15 -31.15 26.13
CA PHE A 54 4.80 -30.83 24.87
C PHE A 54 3.82 -30.24 23.82
N GLU A 55 2.62 -30.82 23.69
CA GLU A 55 1.57 -30.29 22.81
C GLU A 55 1.15 -28.86 23.23
N GLN A 56 1.05 -28.62 24.53
CA GLN A 56 0.70 -27.31 25.07
C GLN A 56 1.82 -26.29 24.87
N ASP A 57 3.08 -26.68 25.06
CA ASP A 57 4.25 -25.84 24.81
C ASP A 57 4.36 -25.46 23.33
N LEU A 58 4.16 -26.41 22.42
CA LEU A 58 4.11 -26.13 20.99
C LEU A 58 3.02 -25.12 20.66
N LYS A 59 1.81 -25.33 21.20
CA LYS A 59 0.68 -24.43 20.97
C LYS A 59 0.98 -23.02 21.47
N ASN A 60 1.55 -22.89 22.67
CA ASN A 60 1.94 -21.60 23.23
C ASN A 60 3.00 -20.89 22.37
N ILE A 61 4.02 -21.63 21.90
CA ILE A 61 5.05 -21.08 21.00
C ILE A 61 4.42 -20.59 19.69
N PHE A 62 3.53 -21.38 19.08
CA PHE A 62 2.84 -20.98 17.85
C PHE A 62 1.95 -19.75 18.06
N GLU A 63 1.20 -19.70 19.16
CA GLU A 63 0.36 -18.54 19.48
C GLU A 63 1.21 -17.27 19.67
N LEU A 64 2.33 -17.37 20.38
CA LEU A 64 3.27 -16.24 20.54
C LEU A 64 3.86 -15.77 19.21
N GLN A 65 4.24 -16.69 18.32
CA GLN A 65 4.77 -16.35 17.00
C GLN A 65 3.70 -15.71 16.11
N ILE A 66 2.48 -16.24 16.12
CA ILE A 66 1.35 -15.68 15.37
C ILE A 66 1.04 -14.27 15.87
N GLU A 67 1.02 -14.06 17.18
CA GLU A 67 0.73 -12.75 17.76
C GLU A 67 1.84 -11.73 17.45
N ALA A 68 3.11 -12.15 17.55
CA ALA A 68 4.25 -11.32 17.15
C ALA A 68 4.17 -10.95 15.66
N TYR A 69 3.83 -11.90 14.79
CA TYR A 69 3.69 -11.67 13.36
C TYR A 69 2.53 -10.72 13.05
N LYS A 70 1.34 -10.94 13.64
CA LYS A 70 0.20 -10.02 13.53
C LYS A 70 0.56 -8.60 13.99
N SER A 71 1.26 -8.48 15.12
CA SER A 71 1.74 -7.19 15.62
C SER A 71 2.70 -6.50 14.64
N SER A 72 3.60 -7.26 14.00
CA SER A 72 4.50 -6.70 12.97
C SER A 72 3.75 -6.23 11.73
N LEU A 73 2.78 -7.01 11.23
CA LEU A 73 1.94 -6.63 10.10
C LEU A 73 1.10 -5.39 10.40
N GLU A 74 0.54 -5.28 11.61
CA GLU A 74 -0.25 -4.12 12.04
C GLU A 74 0.63 -2.84 12.05
N LYS A 75 1.85 -2.94 12.58
CA LYS A 75 2.83 -1.82 12.56
C LYS A 75 3.19 -1.41 11.14
N GLU A 76 3.41 -2.38 10.26
CA GLU A 76 3.72 -2.11 8.85
C GLU A 76 2.53 -1.48 8.14
N ARG A 77 1.31 -1.99 8.34
CA ARG A 77 0.07 -1.39 7.83
C ARG A 77 -0.08 0.06 8.29
N ILE A 78 0.11 0.35 9.58
CA ILE A 78 0.03 1.71 10.12
C ILE A 78 1.12 2.60 9.50
N ARG A 79 2.37 2.11 9.42
CA ARG A 79 3.45 2.86 8.78
C ARG A 79 3.09 3.18 7.34
N LEU A 80 2.63 2.20 6.56
CA LEU A 80 2.20 2.40 5.18
C LEU A 80 1.04 3.40 5.13
N GLN A 81 0.03 3.27 5.99
CA GLN A 81 -1.09 4.22 6.04
C GLN A 81 -0.64 5.64 6.36
N ILE A 82 0.30 5.83 7.29
CA ILE A 82 0.85 7.16 7.63
C ILE A 82 1.70 7.70 6.47
N SER A 83 2.62 6.88 5.95
CA SER A 83 3.54 7.28 4.89
C SER A 83 2.81 7.57 3.59
N TYR A 84 1.90 6.70 3.18
CA TYR A 84 1.15 6.83 1.93
C TYR A 84 -0.05 7.77 2.06
N GLY A 85 -0.76 7.78 3.21
CA GLY A 85 -1.89 8.69 3.43
C GLY A 85 -1.48 10.15 3.32
N GLY A 86 -0.42 10.57 4.02
CA GLY A 86 0.04 11.96 3.97
C GLY A 86 0.69 12.36 2.64
N ILE A 87 1.28 11.41 1.90
CA ILE A 87 1.83 11.69 0.57
C ILE A 87 0.70 11.84 -0.45
N PHE A 88 -0.26 10.90 -0.49
CA PHE A 88 -1.37 10.96 -1.43
C PHE A 88 -2.30 12.15 -1.17
N GLU A 89 -2.51 12.53 0.09
CA GLU A 89 -3.25 13.75 0.45
C GLU A 89 -2.56 14.99 -0.14
N LYS A 90 -1.24 15.16 0.10
CA LYS A 90 -0.46 16.27 -0.48
C LYS A 90 -0.45 16.24 -2.00
N GLN A 91 -0.39 15.06 -2.61
CA GLN A 91 -0.47 14.93 -4.08
C GLN A 91 -1.82 15.36 -4.61
N ALA A 92 -2.92 14.94 -3.97
CA ALA A 92 -4.26 15.33 -4.35
C ALA A 92 -4.47 16.84 -4.21
N GLU A 93 -4.06 17.43 -3.08
CA GLU A 93 -4.07 18.88 -2.87
C GLU A 93 -3.28 19.62 -3.94
N ALA A 94 -2.08 19.12 -4.27
CA ALA A 94 -1.23 19.75 -5.26
C ALA A 94 -1.84 19.70 -6.66
N ILE A 95 -2.46 18.59 -7.04
CA ILE A 95 -3.14 18.43 -8.33
C ILE A 95 -4.39 19.33 -8.41
N ILE A 96 -5.15 19.46 -7.32
CA ILE A 96 -6.32 20.35 -7.26
C ILE A 96 -5.90 21.81 -7.43
N GLU A 97 -4.89 22.27 -6.70
CA GLU A 97 -4.42 23.66 -6.82
C GLU A 97 -3.80 23.93 -8.20
N LEU A 98 -3.08 22.96 -8.75
CA LEU A 98 -2.55 23.02 -10.12
C LEU A 98 -3.68 23.16 -11.16
N HIS A 99 -4.76 22.41 -11.01
CA HIS A 99 -5.93 22.51 -11.89
C HIS A 99 -6.56 23.91 -11.83
N LYS A 100 -6.73 24.46 -10.62
CA LYS A 100 -7.23 25.81 -10.41
C LYS A 100 -6.34 26.87 -11.07
N LEU A 101 -5.02 26.79 -10.86
CA LEU A 101 -4.06 27.71 -11.48
C LEU A 101 -4.08 27.65 -13.01
N LEU A 102 -4.29 26.47 -13.59
CA LEU A 102 -4.44 26.33 -15.04
C LEU A 102 -5.71 26.98 -15.57
N ILE A 103 -6.84 26.86 -14.86
CA ILE A 103 -8.09 27.58 -15.22
C ILE A 103 -7.86 29.09 -15.18
N GLU A 104 -7.17 29.60 -14.15
CA GLU A 104 -6.86 31.03 -14.05
C GLU A 104 -5.98 31.50 -15.23
N VAL A 105 -4.96 30.72 -15.59
CA VAL A 105 -4.12 31.03 -16.76
C VAL A 105 -4.95 31.00 -18.05
N GLU A 106 -5.78 29.99 -18.26
CA GLU A 106 -6.65 29.88 -19.44
C GLU A 106 -7.61 31.07 -19.58
N ALA A 107 -8.22 31.51 -18.49
CA ALA A 107 -9.10 32.68 -18.48
C ALA A 107 -8.31 33.91 -18.97
N THR A 108 -7.12 34.14 -18.41
CA THR A 108 -6.27 35.28 -18.80
C THR A 108 -5.70 35.18 -20.22
N ILE A 109 -5.58 33.98 -20.80
CA ILE A 109 -5.19 33.82 -22.21
C ILE A 109 -6.26 34.42 -23.12
N ASN A 110 -7.54 34.21 -22.82
CA ASN A 110 -8.62 34.79 -23.62
C ASN A 110 -8.60 36.32 -23.54
N ASP A 111 -8.46 36.86 -22.34
CA ASP A 111 -8.37 38.31 -22.13
C ASP A 111 -7.13 38.86 -22.88
N ALA A 112 -6.00 38.19 -22.75
CA ALA A 112 -4.77 38.51 -23.46
C ALA A 112 -4.81 38.23 -24.98
N LEU A 113 -5.84 37.62 -25.56
CA LEU A 113 -5.97 37.49 -27.02
C LEU A 113 -7.02 38.46 -27.59
N TYR A 114 -8.08 38.76 -26.84
CA TYR A 114 -9.26 39.43 -27.38
C TYR A 114 -9.57 40.81 -26.78
N GLU A 115 -8.99 41.17 -25.62
CA GLU A 115 -9.20 42.51 -25.04
C GLU A 115 -8.26 43.56 -25.63
N ASN A 116 -8.82 44.74 -25.92
CA ASN A 116 -8.10 45.90 -26.44
C ASN A 116 -7.37 46.72 -25.36
N ASP A 117 -7.51 46.36 -24.07
CA ASP A 117 -6.78 47.02 -22.98
C ASP A 117 -5.38 46.39 -22.82
N ASP A 118 -4.43 46.98 -23.53
CA ASP A 118 -3.23 46.30 -24.00
C ASP A 118 -2.20 45.96 -22.89
N ASN A 119 -2.24 46.70 -21.77
CA ASN A 119 -1.27 46.54 -20.70
C ASN A 119 -1.80 45.77 -19.49
N SER A 120 -3.10 45.85 -19.18
CA SER A 120 -3.68 45.23 -17.99
C SER A 120 -3.82 43.71 -18.18
N SER A 121 -4.43 43.26 -19.27
CA SER A 121 -4.69 41.83 -19.54
C SER A 121 -3.39 41.04 -19.76
N LYS A 122 -2.40 41.66 -20.42
CA LYS A 122 -1.05 41.10 -20.59
C LYS A 122 -0.32 40.94 -19.24
N THR A 123 -0.38 41.96 -18.38
CA THR A 123 0.24 41.91 -17.06
C THR A 123 -0.40 40.83 -16.19
N LEU A 124 -1.74 40.73 -16.23
CA LEU A 124 -2.50 39.72 -15.51
C LEU A 124 -2.14 38.30 -15.98
N PHE A 125 -2.04 38.07 -17.29
CA PHE A 125 -1.57 36.78 -17.82
C PHE A 125 -0.17 36.41 -17.31
N LEU A 126 0.78 37.36 -17.32
CA LEU A 126 2.13 37.13 -16.81
C LEU A 126 2.14 36.82 -15.30
N GLU A 127 1.31 37.52 -14.52
CA GLU A 127 1.14 37.27 -13.09
C GLU A 127 0.65 35.85 -12.83
N LYS A 128 -0.44 35.44 -13.49
CA LYS A 128 -1.02 34.09 -13.34
C LYS A 128 -0.08 33.00 -13.82
N ARG A 129 0.63 33.21 -14.93
CA ARG A 129 1.68 32.29 -15.40
C ARG A 129 2.80 32.15 -14.38
N ASN A 130 3.25 33.26 -13.79
CA ASN A 130 4.33 33.22 -12.80
C ASN A 130 3.88 32.53 -11.50
N ALA A 131 2.62 32.70 -11.10
CA ALA A 131 2.04 31.95 -9.98
C ALA A 131 2.03 30.44 -10.25
N LEU A 132 1.60 30.02 -11.45
CA LEU A 132 1.66 28.62 -11.89
C LEU A 132 3.10 28.08 -11.88
N ASN A 133 4.07 28.82 -12.43
CA ASN A 133 5.47 28.41 -12.47
C ASN A 133 6.06 28.28 -11.05
N LYS A 134 5.76 29.23 -10.17
CA LYS A 134 6.21 29.21 -8.78
C LYS A 134 5.68 27.96 -8.07
N PHE A 135 4.38 27.72 -8.18
CA PHE A 135 3.74 26.55 -7.59
C PHE A 135 4.36 25.24 -8.08
N LEU A 136 4.61 25.13 -9.38
CA LEU A 136 5.24 23.96 -9.99
C LEU A 136 6.65 23.72 -9.48
N ASN A 137 7.47 24.77 -9.40
CA ASN A 137 8.83 24.64 -8.87
C ASN A 137 8.84 24.22 -7.40
N GLU A 138 7.88 24.70 -6.61
CA GLU A 138 7.75 24.37 -5.18
C GLU A 138 7.23 22.94 -4.95
N ASN A 139 6.40 22.42 -5.84
CA ASN A 139 5.69 21.14 -5.66
C ASN A 139 6.11 20.04 -6.65
N ARG A 140 7.17 20.26 -7.44
CA ARG A 140 7.58 19.35 -8.52
C ARG A 140 7.80 17.90 -8.07
N ILE A 141 8.29 17.70 -6.85
CA ILE A 141 8.62 16.38 -6.30
C ILE A 141 7.36 15.51 -6.10
N ILE A 142 6.22 16.14 -5.82
CA ILE A 142 4.97 15.43 -5.53
C ILE A 142 4.08 15.31 -6.78
N ILE A 143 4.34 16.09 -7.82
CA ILE A 143 3.57 16.06 -9.06
C ILE A 143 3.99 14.86 -9.91
N PRO A 144 3.05 14.08 -10.48
CA PRO A 144 3.39 12.98 -11.38
C PRO A 144 4.21 13.44 -12.59
N GLU A 145 5.20 12.64 -12.97
CA GLU A 145 6.14 12.98 -14.05
C GLU A 145 5.45 13.18 -15.41
N THR A 146 4.36 12.45 -15.67
CA THR A 146 3.52 12.61 -16.87
C THR A 146 2.93 14.02 -16.98
N ILE A 147 2.43 14.54 -15.85
CA ILE A 147 1.86 15.88 -15.72
C ILE A 147 2.96 16.95 -15.81
N ASP A 148 4.08 16.76 -15.10
CA ASP A 148 5.21 17.71 -15.10
C ASP A 148 5.74 17.95 -16.52
N ASN A 149 5.95 16.88 -17.29
CA ASN A 149 6.45 16.96 -18.66
C ASN A 149 5.50 17.74 -19.59
N LYS A 150 4.19 17.52 -19.47
CA LYS A 150 3.19 18.22 -20.29
C LYS A 150 3.04 19.68 -19.90
N LEU A 151 3.07 19.98 -18.60
CA LEU A 151 3.09 21.35 -18.10
C LEU A 151 4.30 22.13 -18.58
N TYR A 152 5.47 21.51 -18.55
CA TYR A 152 6.69 22.13 -19.05
C TYR A 152 6.59 22.48 -20.54
N GLY A 153 6.03 21.55 -21.34
CA GLY A 153 5.75 21.78 -22.76
C GLY A 153 4.77 22.92 -23.00
N PHE A 154 3.66 22.94 -22.26
CA PHE A 154 2.65 23.99 -22.31
C PHE A 154 3.22 25.37 -21.93
N GLN A 155 3.95 25.46 -20.82
CA GLN A 155 4.54 26.73 -20.36
C GLN A 155 5.49 27.35 -21.38
N ARG A 156 6.29 26.51 -22.03
CA ARG A 156 7.25 26.95 -23.04
C ARG A 156 6.55 27.47 -24.30
N THR A 157 5.45 26.84 -24.70
CA THR A 157 4.74 27.14 -25.95
C THR A 157 3.74 28.29 -25.79
N ALA A 158 2.86 28.21 -24.78
CA ALA A 158 1.79 29.18 -24.54
C ALA A 158 2.33 30.61 -24.31
N TYR A 159 3.41 30.77 -23.54
CA TYR A 159 4.04 32.07 -23.35
C TYR A 159 4.52 32.67 -24.67
N ILE A 160 5.25 31.89 -25.47
CA ILE A 160 5.82 32.35 -26.74
C ILE A 160 4.68 32.75 -27.69
N SER A 161 3.63 31.93 -27.78
CA SER A 161 2.52 32.17 -28.69
C SER A 161 1.70 33.42 -28.32
N VAL A 162 1.31 33.57 -27.05
CA VAL A 162 0.58 34.76 -26.58
C VAL A 162 1.40 36.04 -26.75
N MET A 163 2.68 36.01 -26.37
CA MET A 163 3.55 37.19 -26.49
C MET A 163 3.85 37.55 -27.94
N ASN A 164 4.03 36.56 -28.83
CA ASN A 164 4.28 36.81 -30.25
C ASN A 164 3.05 37.39 -30.96
N TYR A 165 1.85 36.97 -30.57
CA TYR A 165 0.61 37.56 -31.07
C TYR A 165 0.47 39.01 -30.63
N ARG A 166 0.58 39.30 -29.32
CA ARG A 166 0.51 40.67 -28.79
C ARG A 166 1.56 41.59 -29.41
N THR A 167 2.81 41.15 -29.48
CA THR A 167 3.88 41.94 -30.13
C THR A 167 3.57 42.27 -31.60
N ALA A 168 2.90 41.35 -32.31
CA ALA A 168 2.49 41.60 -33.69
C ALA A 168 1.28 42.57 -33.75
N GLN A 169 0.33 42.45 -32.83
CA GLN A 169 -0.80 43.37 -32.67
C GLN A 169 -0.33 44.80 -32.38
N ASP A 170 0.58 44.99 -31.42
CA ASP A 170 1.20 46.28 -31.10
C ASP A 170 1.87 46.92 -32.32
N TYR A 171 2.53 46.08 -33.14
CA TYR A 171 3.23 46.54 -34.35
C TYR A 171 2.24 47.03 -35.42
N ILE A 172 1.14 46.30 -35.64
CA ILE A 172 0.10 46.71 -36.60
C ILE A 172 -0.62 47.98 -36.11
N GLN A 173 -0.92 48.10 -34.81
CA GLN A 173 -1.54 49.33 -34.29
C GLN A 173 -0.65 50.57 -34.50
N ARG A 174 0.67 50.40 -34.51
CA ARG A 174 1.65 51.49 -34.62
C ARG A 174 2.11 51.79 -36.05
N GLN A 175 1.86 50.92 -37.03
CA GLN A 175 2.30 51.10 -38.42
C GLN A 175 1.19 50.91 -39.44
N THR A 176 1.28 51.62 -40.58
CA THR A 176 0.33 51.51 -41.69
C THR A 176 0.36 50.10 -42.28
N THR A 177 -0.83 49.51 -42.45
CA THR A 177 -1.09 48.09 -42.69
C THR A 177 -0.35 47.53 -43.91
N ASN A 178 0.69 46.73 -43.69
CA ASN A 178 1.29 45.89 -44.73
C ASN A 178 0.57 44.52 -44.72
N PRO A 179 -0.01 44.06 -45.85
CA PRO A 179 -0.76 42.79 -45.94
C PRO A 179 0.02 41.58 -45.42
N ASN A 180 1.32 41.50 -45.66
CA ASN A 180 2.15 40.37 -45.20
C ASN A 180 2.23 40.28 -43.67
N ILE A 181 2.00 41.38 -42.95
CA ILE A 181 2.03 41.42 -41.48
C ILE A 181 0.71 40.87 -40.91
N VAL A 182 -0.39 41.07 -41.63
CA VAL A 182 -1.71 40.55 -41.25
C VAL A 182 -1.74 39.02 -41.34
N ASP A 183 -1.19 38.44 -42.40
CA ASP A 183 -1.13 36.97 -42.56
C ASP A 183 -0.29 36.31 -41.46
N HIS A 184 0.87 36.89 -41.12
CA HIS A 184 1.70 36.42 -40.00
C HIS A 184 1.02 36.60 -38.64
N MET A 185 0.13 37.59 -38.48
CA MET A 185 -0.67 37.75 -37.26
C MET A 185 -1.71 36.65 -37.11
N ILE A 186 -2.42 36.31 -38.19
CA ILE A 186 -3.43 35.25 -38.20
C ILE A 186 -2.78 33.91 -37.86
N GLU A 187 -1.61 33.61 -38.44
CA GLU A 187 -0.84 32.39 -38.14
C GLU A 187 -0.45 32.32 -36.65
N ARG A 188 0.00 33.44 -36.07
CA ARG A 188 0.36 33.52 -34.64
C ARG A 188 -0.86 33.38 -33.72
N GLN A 189 -2.00 33.94 -34.12
CA GLN A 189 -3.25 33.78 -33.38
C GLN A 189 -3.71 32.32 -33.37
N GLN A 190 -3.73 31.67 -34.54
CA GLN A 190 -4.09 30.26 -34.67
C GLN A 190 -3.17 29.36 -33.83
N LYS A 191 -1.88 29.69 -33.77
CA LYS A 191 -0.93 28.97 -32.91
C LYS A 191 -1.23 29.16 -31.42
N ALA A 192 -1.56 30.38 -30.98
CA ALA A 192 -1.97 30.63 -29.60
C ALA A 192 -3.27 29.93 -29.23
N GLU A 193 -4.22 29.83 -30.16
CA GLU A 193 -5.46 29.06 -30.00
C GLU A 193 -5.21 27.54 -29.94
N ALA A 194 -4.28 27.02 -30.76
CA ALA A 194 -3.87 25.62 -30.71
C ALA A 194 -3.20 25.28 -29.37
N ASP A 195 -2.31 26.16 -28.86
CA ASP A 195 -1.69 25.99 -27.55
C ASP A 195 -2.74 26.07 -26.42
N ARG A 196 -3.79 26.89 -26.56
CA ARG A 196 -4.93 26.88 -25.63
C ARG A 196 -5.66 25.53 -25.64
N ASN A 197 -5.82 24.88 -26.80
CA ASN A 197 -6.44 23.54 -26.84
C ASN A 197 -5.60 22.47 -26.13
N SER A 198 -4.27 22.60 -26.12
CA SER A 198 -3.40 21.70 -25.32
C SER A 198 -3.65 21.82 -23.80
N LEU A 199 -4.13 22.99 -23.35
CA LEU A 199 -4.53 23.26 -21.97
C LEU A 199 -5.79 22.46 -21.59
N PHE A 200 -6.69 22.23 -22.55
CA PHE A 200 -7.85 21.36 -22.34
C PHE A 200 -7.44 19.91 -22.10
N GLU A 201 -6.55 19.37 -22.93
CA GLU A 201 -6.03 18.00 -22.77
C GLU A 201 -5.32 17.81 -21.43
N LEU A 202 -4.54 18.80 -21.01
CA LEU A 202 -3.83 18.79 -19.73
C LEU A 202 -4.80 18.81 -18.53
N LYS A 203 -5.88 19.60 -18.59
CA LYS A 203 -6.91 19.61 -17.54
C LYS A 203 -7.62 18.27 -17.44
N GLU A 204 -7.99 17.66 -18.57
CA GLU A 204 -8.62 16.34 -18.59
C GLU A 204 -7.72 15.26 -17.97
N GLU A 205 -6.42 15.34 -18.20
CA GLU A 205 -5.45 14.42 -17.60
C GLU A 205 -5.27 14.64 -16.09
N LEU A 206 -5.24 15.90 -15.64
CA LEU A 206 -5.26 16.21 -14.21
C LEU A 206 -6.51 15.66 -13.53
N ILE A 207 -7.67 15.78 -14.18
CA ILE A 207 -8.93 15.22 -13.67
C ILE A 207 -8.83 13.68 -13.58
N LYS A 208 -8.26 13.03 -14.60
CA LYS A 208 -8.05 11.56 -14.59
C LYS A 208 -7.11 11.13 -13.48
N GLU A 209 -5.97 11.80 -13.31
CA GLU A 209 -5.03 11.48 -12.24
C GLU A 209 -5.62 11.75 -10.85
N THR A 210 -6.41 12.83 -10.69
CA THR A 210 -7.14 13.08 -9.43
C THR A 210 -8.13 11.93 -9.15
N ARG A 211 -8.92 11.51 -10.14
CA ARG A 211 -9.88 10.40 -10.01
C ARG A 211 -9.21 9.07 -9.74
N ARG A 212 -8.04 8.82 -10.32
CA ARG A 212 -7.20 7.66 -10.05
C ARG A 212 -6.69 7.66 -8.61
N LEU A 213 -6.14 8.78 -8.14
CA LEU A 213 -5.68 8.94 -6.75
C LEU A 213 -6.81 8.79 -5.72
N MET A 214 -8.02 9.20 -6.07
CA MET A 214 -9.22 9.00 -5.24
C MET A 214 -9.79 7.58 -5.32
N GLY A 215 -9.23 6.69 -6.15
CA GLY A 215 -9.75 5.32 -6.35
C GLY A 215 -11.10 5.26 -7.06
N ILE A 216 -11.46 6.29 -7.84
CA ILE A 216 -12.71 6.38 -8.61
C ILE A 216 -12.55 5.73 -10.00
N LEU A 217 -11.35 5.77 -10.55
CA LEU A 217 -10.99 5.03 -11.75
C LEU A 217 -10.33 3.73 -11.33
N ASP A 218 -11.04 2.61 -11.52
CA ASP A 218 -10.42 1.29 -11.44
C ASP A 218 -9.34 1.25 -12.52
N GLU A 219 -8.08 1.08 -12.12
CA GLU A 219 -7.12 0.48 -13.02
C GLU A 219 -7.70 -0.90 -13.36
N ASP A 220 -8.00 -1.15 -14.64
CA ASP A 220 -8.17 -2.51 -15.12
C ASP A 220 -6.96 -3.28 -14.61
N ILE A 221 -7.15 -4.08 -13.56
CA ILE A 221 -6.17 -5.04 -13.04
C ILE A 221 -6.11 -6.13 -14.11
N SER A 222 -5.44 -5.79 -15.21
CA SER A 222 -5.23 -6.58 -16.40
C SER A 222 -3.86 -6.23 -16.96
N LYS A 223 -2.82 -6.70 -16.27
CA LYS A 223 -1.74 -7.51 -16.82
C LYS A 223 -0.68 -7.85 -15.77
#